data_AF-A0A7K6GTL8-F1
#
_entry.id   AF-A0A7K6GTL8-F1
#
_cell.length_a   1.000
_cell.length_b   1.000
_cell.length_c   1.000
_cell.angle_alpha   90.00
_cell.angle_beta   90.00
_cell.angle_gamma   90.00
#
_symmetry.space_group_name_H-M   'P 1'
#
loop_
_entity.id
_entity.type
_entity.pdbx_description
1 polymer ?
#
loop_
_entity_poly.entity_id
_entity_poly.type
_entity_poly.pdbx_seq_one_letter_code
_entity_poly.pdbx_strand_id
1 'polypeptide(L)'
;DFLSSLGEATKPDGTVEQIGPILVKWLPRLHAYKGYCSNQLAAKALLDQKKQDRRVQDFLQRCLESPFSRKLELWSFLDIPRSRLVKYPLLLKEILRHTPKEHPDGQLLEQAISIIQGVLSDINLKKGESECQYYIDKLEYLDEKQKDPRIEGSKALLCHGELRNKNGHKLYVFLFQEMLVLTRPVTRGERQAFQVYRQPIPVQELLLEDLQDGDVRMGGSFRGAFGNSDKAKNIFRVRFQEAGAGQAHTLQANDVFHKQQWLNCIRSAVAPFRRAPPGPELPELPELREEAEENDPSVPKLRAPKRPARSSAVEPDESAAQSGSVPDSKTLRAHRTSGGHRKSREKQRKETLV
;
A
#
# COMPACT_ATOMS: atom_id res chain seq x y z
N ASP A 1 11.25 6.92 -33.09
CA ASP A 1 10.80 5.51 -33.24
C ASP A 1 9.29 5.36 -33.20
N PHE A 2 8.63 5.28 -32.04
CA PHE A 2 7.18 5.01 -31.98
C PHE A 2 6.32 5.99 -32.79
N LEU A 3 6.55 7.29 -32.62
CA LEU A 3 5.84 8.32 -33.38
C LEU A 3 6.14 8.25 -34.89
N SER A 4 7.35 7.82 -35.29
CA SER A 4 7.69 7.61 -36.71
C SER A 4 6.88 6.47 -37.28
N SER A 5 6.87 5.31 -36.61
CA SER A 5 6.10 4.14 -37.05
C SER A 5 4.59 4.42 -37.09
N LEU A 6 4.07 5.24 -36.17
CA LEU A 6 2.68 5.70 -36.24
C LEU A 6 2.45 6.62 -37.44
N GLY A 7 3.36 7.57 -37.68
CA GLY A 7 3.28 8.46 -38.84
C GLY A 7 3.32 7.70 -40.17
N GLU A 8 4.18 6.69 -40.28
CA GLU A 8 4.28 5.81 -41.46
C GLU A 8 3.03 4.96 -41.67
N ALA A 9 2.35 4.55 -40.59
CA ALA A 9 1.08 3.82 -40.65
C ALA A 9 -0.15 4.73 -40.82
N THR A 10 0.03 6.06 -40.77
CA THR A 10 -1.05 7.02 -40.95
C THR A 10 -1.27 7.26 -42.44
N LYS A 11 -2.49 7.03 -42.89
CA LYS A 11 -2.93 7.27 -44.26
C LYS A 11 -3.06 8.77 -44.56
N PRO A 12 -3.13 9.17 -45.85
CA PRO A 12 -3.33 10.58 -46.23
C PRO A 12 -4.60 11.23 -45.65
N ASP A 13 -5.62 10.44 -45.32
CA ASP A 13 -6.86 10.89 -44.68
C ASP A 13 -6.73 11.07 -43.14
N GLY A 14 -5.56 10.80 -42.57
CA GLY A 14 -5.28 10.89 -41.14
C GLY A 14 -5.67 9.66 -40.34
N THR A 15 -6.17 8.59 -40.97
CA THR A 15 -6.57 7.35 -40.28
C THR A 15 -5.41 6.37 -40.14
N VAL A 16 -5.47 5.53 -39.10
CA VAL A 16 -4.55 4.41 -38.88
C VAL A 16 -5.37 3.13 -38.89
N GLU A 17 -5.12 2.25 -39.87
CA GLU A 17 -5.85 0.98 -39.96
C GLU A 17 -5.45 0.00 -38.87
N GLN A 18 -4.14 -0.20 -38.65
CA GLN A 18 -3.64 -1.16 -37.67
C GLN A 18 -2.51 -0.54 -36.85
N ILE A 19 -2.68 -0.56 -35.52
CA ILE A 19 -1.69 -0.10 -34.55
C ILE A 19 -1.11 -1.26 -33.72
N GLY A 20 -1.80 -2.40 -33.68
CA GLY A 20 -1.42 -3.60 -32.93
C GLY A 20 0.02 -4.07 -33.21
N PRO A 21 0.42 -4.28 -34.49
CA PRO A 21 1.78 -4.74 -34.81
C PRO A 21 2.88 -3.79 -34.32
N ILE A 22 2.63 -2.48 -34.41
CA ILE A 22 3.56 -1.44 -33.96
C ILE A 22 3.74 -1.53 -32.44
N LEU A 23 2.64 -1.67 -31.71
CA LEU A 23 2.64 -1.75 -30.25
C LEU A 23 3.31 -3.01 -29.73
N VAL A 24 2.97 -4.19 -30.29
CA VAL A 24 3.57 -5.47 -29.92
C VAL A 24 5.09 -5.42 -30.09
N LYS A 25 5.58 -4.82 -31.18
CA LYS A 25 7.02 -4.64 -31.44
C LYS A 25 7.66 -3.59 -30.52
N TRP A 26 6.97 -2.49 -30.21
CA TRP A 26 7.56 -1.35 -29.52
C TRP A 26 7.53 -1.45 -28.00
N LEU A 27 6.43 -1.94 -27.41
CA LEU A 27 6.22 -1.97 -25.95
C LEU A 27 7.33 -2.69 -25.15
N PRO A 28 7.92 -3.81 -25.61
CA PRO A 28 9.03 -4.45 -24.88
C PRO A 28 10.23 -3.53 -24.69
N ARG A 29 10.44 -2.55 -25.58
CA ARG A 29 11.56 -1.59 -25.49
C ARG A 29 11.44 -0.67 -24.28
N LEU A 30 10.25 -0.58 -23.67
CA LEU A 30 10.03 0.19 -22.44
C LEU A 30 10.76 -0.37 -21.21
N HIS A 31 11.31 -1.59 -21.29
CA HIS A 31 12.27 -2.09 -20.29
C HIS A 31 13.47 -1.16 -20.09
N ALA A 32 13.80 -0.29 -21.06
CA ALA A 32 14.80 0.77 -20.89
C ALA A 32 14.56 1.67 -19.66
N TYR A 33 13.30 1.84 -19.22
CA TYR A 33 12.96 2.63 -18.04
C TYR A 33 13.15 1.90 -16.70
N LYS A 34 13.50 0.61 -16.72
CA LYS A 34 13.73 -0.19 -15.50
C LYS A 34 14.79 0.45 -14.61
N GLY A 35 15.95 0.82 -15.16
CA GLY A 35 17.01 1.51 -14.43
C GLY A 35 16.56 2.87 -13.89
N TYR A 36 15.89 3.67 -14.72
CA TYR A 36 15.39 5.00 -14.35
C TYR A 36 14.43 4.94 -13.15
N CYS A 37 13.40 4.09 -13.22
CA CYS A 37 12.40 3.93 -12.16
C CYS A 37 13.01 3.34 -10.88
N SER A 38 13.98 2.45 -11.00
CA SER A 38 14.66 1.86 -9.83
C SER A 38 15.50 2.88 -9.04
N ASN A 39 16.02 3.92 -9.70
CA ASN A 39 16.81 4.97 -9.07
C ASN A 39 15.97 6.18 -8.58
N GLN A 40 14.66 6.22 -8.86
CA GLN A 40 13.81 7.36 -8.49
C GLN A 40 13.80 7.63 -6.99
N LEU A 41 13.88 6.60 -6.14
CA LEU A 41 13.91 6.76 -4.68
C LEU A 41 15.16 7.55 -4.24
N ALA A 42 16.35 7.14 -4.70
CA ALA A 42 17.60 7.82 -4.39
C ALA A 42 17.63 9.25 -4.96
N ALA A 43 17.14 9.44 -6.19
CA ALA A 43 17.02 10.76 -6.80
C ALA A 43 16.07 11.68 -6.00
N LYS A 44 14.94 11.15 -5.50
CA LYS A 44 14.02 11.90 -4.65
C LYS A 44 14.68 12.29 -3.33
N ALA A 45 15.36 11.35 -2.67
CA ALA A 45 16.04 11.62 -1.41
C ALA A 45 17.11 12.71 -1.56
N LEU A 46 17.90 12.67 -2.63
CA LEU A 46 18.86 13.72 -2.94
C LEU A 46 18.19 15.06 -3.23
N LEU A 47 17.09 15.08 -3.97
CA LEU A 47 16.35 16.31 -4.25
C LEU A 47 15.78 16.92 -2.95
N ASP A 48 15.19 16.10 -2.08
CA ASP A 48 14.66 16.54 -0.79
C ASP A 48 15.79 17.09 0.12
N GLN A 49 16.98 16.49 0.09
CA GLN A 49 18.17 17.03 0.76
C GLN A 49 18.59 18.38 0.15
N LYS A 50 18.70 18.46 -1.18
CA LYS A 50 19.13 19.68 -1.88
C LYS A 50 18.13 20.83 -1.78
N LYS A 51 16.86 20.57 -1.50
CA LYS A 51 15.87 21.61 -1.19
C LYS A 51 16.22 22.43 0.06
N GLN A 52 17.16 21.97 0.90
CA GLN A 52 17.69 22.75 2.03
C GLN A 52 18.73 23.80 1.60
N ASP A 53 19.32 23.67 0.41
CA ASP A 53 20.23 24.66 -0.15
C ASP A 53 19.44 25.83 -0.75
N ARG A 54 19.64 27.04 -0.22
CA ARG A 54 18.97 28.25 -0.66
C ARG A 54 19.17 28.54 -2.15
N ARG A 55 20.34 28.22 -2.73
CA ARG A 55 20.61 28.45 -4.16
C ARG A 55 19.77 27.53 -5.03
N VAL A 56 19.62 26.27 -4.61
CA VAL A 56 18.77 25.29 -5.29
C VAL A 56 17.30 25.70 -5.18
N GLN A 57 16.85 26.08 -3.98
CA GLN A 57 15.48 26.53 -3.76
C GLN A 57 15.13 27.74 -4.63
N ASP A 58 15.99 28.76 -4.67
CA ASP A 58 15.81 29.96 -5.50
C ASP A 58 15.74 29.62 -6.99
N PHE A 59 16.63 28.75 -7.47
CA PHE A 59 16.60 28.31 -8.87
C PHE A 59 15.30 27.56 -9.21
N LEU A 60 14.86 26.63 -8.35
CA LEU A 60 13.62 25.89 -8.56
C LEU A 60 12.40 26.82 -8.54
N GLN A 61 12.40 27.85 -7.68
CA GLN A 61 11.36 28.86 -7.61
C GLN A 61 11.29 29.69 -8.89
N ARG A 62 12.44 30.15 -9.41
CA ARG A 62 12.50 30.84 -10.71
C ARG A 62 12.00 29.98 -11.87
N CYS A 63 12.27 28.67 -11.85
CA CYS A 63 11.72 27.75 -12.84
C CYS A 63 10.19 27.67 -12.76
N LEU A 64 9.62 27.62 -11.55
CA LEU A 64 8.17 27.58 -11.32
C LEU A 64 7.45 28.84 -11.81
N GLU A 65 8.10 30.01 -11.69
CA GLU A 65 7.57 31.29 -12.15
C GLU A 65 7.61 31.45 -13.67
N SER A 66 8.47 30.69 -14.34
CA SER A 66 8.60 30.73 -15.79
C SER A 66 7.51 29.90 -16.50
N PRO A 67 6.95 30.37 -17.65
CA PRO A 67 5.90 29.66 -18.38
C PRO A 67 6.24 28.23 -18.80
N PHE A 68 7.53 27.91 -19.05
CA PHE A 68 7.94 26.59 -19.54
C PHE A 68 7.60 25.47 -18.54
N SER A 69 7.61 25.76 -17.24
CA SER A 69 7.32 24.78 -16.20
C SER A 69 5.85 24.41 -16.15
N ARG A 70 4.96 25.24 -16.70
CA ARG A 70 3.51 25.15 -16.52
C ARG A 70 3.12 25.03 -15.04
N LYS A 71 3.88 25.69 -14.15
CA LYS A 71 3.72 25.67 -12.69
C LYS A 71 3.91 24.27 -12.05
N LEU A 72 4.63 23.37 -12.71
CA LEU A 72 4.97 22.05 -12.18
C LEU A 72 6.35 22.07 -11.52
N GLU A 73 6.47 21.46 -10.34
CA GLU A 73 7.77 21.28 -9.68
C GLU A 73 8.66 20.28 -10.45
N LEU A 74 9.98 20.37 -10.25
CA LEU A 74 10.97 19.47 -10.85
C LEU A 74 10.62 17.99 -10.67
N TRP A 75 10.14 17.58 -9.50
CA TRP A 75 9.74 16.19 -9.25
C TRP A 75 8.65 15.71 -10.22
N SER A 76 7.71 16.58 -10.61
CA SER A 76 6.65 16.25 -11.56
C SER A 76 7.23 15.85 -12.92
N PHE A 77 8.33 16.49 -13.34
CA PHE A 77 9.02 16.16 -14.57
C PHE A 77 9.82 14.85 -14.46
N LEU A 78 10.49 14.63 -13.32
CA LEU A 78 11.21 13.38 -13.03
C LEU A 78 10.28 12.18 -12.87
N ASP A 79 9.01 12.41 -12.60
CA ASP A 79 8.00 11.35 -12.47
C ASP A 79 7.27 11.01 -13.78
N ILE A 80 7.50 11.78 -14.85
CA ILE A 80 6.83 11.57 -16.15
C ILE A 80 6.98 10.13 -16.67
N PRO A 81 8.18 9.51 -16.68
CA PRO A 81 8.31 8.16 -17.21
C PRO A 81 7.47 7.13 -16.46
N ARG A 82 7.53 7.13 -15.12
CA ARG A 82 6.71 6.24 -14.27
C ARG A 82 5.22 6.49 -14.50
N SER A 83 4.80 7.76 -14.48
CA SER A 83 3.39 8.16 -14.67
C SER A 83 2.87 7.81 -16.06
N ARG A 84 3.71 7.87 -17.10
CA ARG A 84 3.31 7.49 -18.47
C ARG A 84 3.24 5.98 -18.65
N LEU A 85 4.20 5.23 -18.09
CA LEU A 85 4.25 3.77 -18.20
C LEU A 85 2.93 3.12 -17.72
N VAL A 86 2.43 3.54 -16.56
CA VAL A 86 1.20 2.99 -15.97
C VAL A 86 -0.08 3.36 -16.75
N LYS A 87 -0.01 4.32 -17.68
CA LYS A 87 -1.16 4.71 -18.51
C LYS A 87 -1.30 3.87 -19.77
N TYR A 88 -0.25 3.24 -20.27
CA TYR A 88 -0.34 2.44 -21.49
C TYR A 88 -1.42 1.35 -21.42
N PRO A 89 -1.57 0.56 -20.33
CA PRO A 89 -2.67 -0.40 -20.25
C PRO A 89 -4.06 0.24 -20.40
N LEU A 90 -4.25 1.45 -19.87
CA LEU A 90 -5.53 2.17 -19.96
C LEU A 90 -5.79 2.67 -21.38
N LEU A 91 -4.76 3.23 -22.02
CA LEU A 91 -4.85 3.73 -23.40
C LEU A 91 -5.11 2.58 -24.38
N LEU A 92 -4.44 1.44 -24.21
CA LEU A 92 -4.62 0.27 -25.07
C LEU A 92 -6.01 -0.34 -24.91
N LYS A 93 -6.52 -0.42 -23.68
CA LYS A 93 -7.89 -0.88 -23.41
C LYS A 93 -8.93 0.00 -24.08
N GLU A 94 -8.71 1.32 -24.11
CA GLU A 94 -9.62 2.24 -24.79
C GLU A 94 -9.61 2.04 -26.31
N ILE A 95 -8.45 1.80 -26.93
CA ILE A 95 -8.37 1.47 -28.36
C ILE A 95 -9.10 0.14 -28.64
N LEU A 96 -8.82 -0.89 -27.83
CA LEU A 96 -9.45 -2.20 -27.97
C LEU A 96 -10.98 -2.12 -27.84
N ARG A 97 -11.48 -1.30 -26.93
CA ARG A 97 -12.93 -1.08 -26.72
C ARG A 97 -13.65 -0.60 -27.98
N HIS A 98 -12.97 0.18 -28.83
CA HIS A 98 -13.52 0.69 -30.10
C HIS A 98 -13.05 -0.09 -31.33
N THR A 99 -12.34 -1.19 -31.15
CA THR A 99 -11.89 -2.04 -32.25
C THR A 99 -12.99 -3.06 -32.59
N PRO A 100 -13.45 -3.17 -33.85
CA PRO A 100 -14.41 -4.20 -34.26
C PRO A 100 -13.89 -5.61 -33.98
N LYS A 101 -14.77 -6.56 -33.68
CA LYS A 101 -14.38 -7.92 -33.26
C LYS A 101 -13.65 -8.69 -34.35
N GLU A 102 -13.96 -8.39 -35.61
CA GLU A 102 -13.40 -9.01 -36.80
C GLU A 102 -12.09 -8.34 -37.23
N HIS A 103 -11.71 -7.22 -36.59
CA HIS A 103 -10.53 -6.47 -36.94
C HIS A 103 -9.25 -7.15 -36.41
N PRO A 104 -8.17 -7.26 -37.20
CA PRO A 104 -6.95 -7.96 -36.80
C PRO A 104 -6.28 -7.39 -35.55
N ASP A 105 -6.49 -6.10 -35.25
CA ASP A 105 -5.95 -5.49 -34.03
C ASP A 105 -6.58 -6.03 -32.74
N GLY A 106 -7.74 -6.68 -32.76
CA GLY A 106 -8.38 -7.18 -31.53
C GLY A 106 -7.42 -8.08 -30.73
N GLN A 107 -6.90 -9.13 -31.37
CA GLN A 107 -5.94 -10.06 -30.75
C GLN A 107 -4.59 -9.39 -30.47
N LEU A 108 -4.12 -8.52 -31.36
CA LEU A 108 -2.83 -7.85 -31.20
C LEU A 108 -2.83 -6.82 -30.05
N LEU A 109 -3.95 -6.17 -29.80
CA LEU A 109 -4.11 -5.24 -28.68
C LEU A 109 -4.21 -5.98 -27.35
N GLU A 110 -4.89 -7.13 -27.29
CA GLU A 110 -4.86 -8.00 -26.11
C GLU A 110 -3.44 -8.47 -25.80
N GLN A 111 -2.71 -8.91 -26.82
CA GLN A 111 -1.29 -9.26 -26.70
C GLN A 111 -0.46 -8.06 -26.22
N ALA A 112 -0.65 -6.88 -26.80
CA ALA A 112 0.05 -5.66 -26.41
C ALA A 112 -0.22 -5.28 -24.94
N ILE A 113 -1.47 -5.43 -24.47
CA ILE A 113 -1.85 -5.22 -23.06
C ILE A 113 -1.09 -6.18 -22.14
N SER A 114 -1.01 -7.46 -22.50
CA SER A 114 -0.25 -8.46 -21.74
C SER A 114 1.24 -8.10 -21.68
N ILE A 115 1.84 -7.70 -22.81
CA ILE A 115 3.25 -7.29 -22.89
C ILE A 115 3.52 -6.12 -21.93
N ILE A 116 2.73 -5.04 -22.00
CA ILE A 116 2.97 -3.88 -21.14
C ILE A 116 2.76 -4.20 -19.65
N GLN A 117 1.83 -5.09 -19.31
CA GLN A 117 1.64 -5.56 -17.93
C GLN A 117 2.86 -6.34 -17.43
N GLY A 118 3.47 -7.17 -18.29
CA GLY A 118 4.75 -7.82 -17.99
C GLY A 118 5.87 -6.82 -17.75
N VAL A 119 6.05 -5.85 -18.65
CA VAL A 119 7.04 -4.77 -18.50
C VAL A 119 6.84 -4.00 -17.19
N LEU A 120 5.60 -3.63 -16.86
CA LEU A 120 5.28 -2.92 -15.63
C LEU A 120 5.58 -3.75 -14.39
N SER A 121 5.26 -5.04 -14.41
CA SER A 121 5.56 -5.97 -13.31
C SER A 121 7.06 -6.06 -13.06
N ASP A 122 7.86 -6.20 -14.12
CA ASP A 122 9.33 -6.27 -14.02
C ASP A 122 9.96 -4.98 -13.51
N ILE A 123 9.45 -3.82 -13.96
CA ILE A 123 9.90 -2.52 -13.47
C ILE A 123 9.53 -2.35 -12.00
N ASN A 124 8.31 -2.74 -11.60
CA ASN A 124 7.87 -2.65 -10.22
C ASN A 124 8.69 -3.56 -9.29
N LEU A 125 8.94 -4.81 -9.71
CA LEU A 125 9.80 -5.74 -8.98
C LEU A 125 11.20 -5.14 -8.78
N LYS A 126 11.82 -4.65 -9.85
CA LYS A 126 13.17 -4.06 -9.74
C LYS A 126 13.20 -2.80 -8.90
N LYS A 127 12.16 -1.97 -8.98
CA LYS A 127 12.02 -0.81 -8.11
C LYS A 127 11.98 -1.25 -6.63
N GLY A 128 11.19 -2.27 -6.30
CA GLY A 128 11.11 -2.83 -4.94
C GLY A 128 12.44 -3.40 -4.46
N GLU A 129 13.17 -4.14 -5.32
CA GLU A 129 14.51 -4.63 -5.00
C GLU A 129 15.50 -3.50 -4.74
N SER A 130 15.49 -2.46 -5.58
CA SER A 130 16.37 -1.30 -5.41
C SER A 130 16.02 -0.47 -4.18
N GLU A 131 14.75 -0.35 -3.83
CA GLU A 131 14.30 0.26 -2.58
C GLU A 131 14.74 -0.55 -1.36
N CYS A 132 14.61 -1.87 -1.42
CA CYS A 132 15.11 -2.77 -0.37
C CYS A 132 16.61 -2.59 -0.16
N GLN A 133 17.40 -2.67 -1.23
CA GLN A 133 18.85 -2.47 -1.18
C GLN A 133 19.24 -1.08 -0.66
N TYR A 134 18.55 -0.03 -1.13
CA TYR A 134 18.79 1.35 -0.71
C TYR A 134 18.69 1.53 0.81
N TYR A 135 17.73 0.86 1.46
CA TYR A 135 17.59 0.91 2.91
C TYR A 135 18.58 0.00 3.65
N ILE A 136 18.87 -1.19 3.12
CA ILE A 136 19.90 -2.09 3.66
C ILE A 136 21.25 -1.38 3.73
N ASP A 137 21.66 -0.70 2.66
CA ASP A 137 22.93 0.05 2.57
C ASP A 137 23.02 1.22 3.57
N LYS A 138 21.89 1.60 4.18
CA LYS A 138 21.79 2.68 5.17
C LYS A 138 21.64 2.18 6.60
N LEU A 139 21.60 0.87 6.84
CA LEU A 139 21.55 0.32 8.18
C LEU A 139 22.92 0.47 8.86
N GLU A 140 22.92 1.02 10.07
CA GLU A 140 24.10 1.10 10.95
C GLU A 140 23.92 0.15 12.13
N TYR A 141 24.90 -0.73 12.35
CA TYR A 141 24.89 -1.70 13.44
C TYR A 141 25.85 -1.23 14.54
N LEU A 142 25.40 -1.26 15.80
CA LEU A 142 26.24 -0.93 16.96
C LEU A 142 26.96 -2.16 17.51
N ASP A 143 26.38 -3.34 17.32
CA ASP A 143 26.91 -4.62 17.76
C ASP A 143 26.79 -5.62 16.60
N GLU A 144 27.82 -6.44 16.38
CA GLU A 144 27.82 -7.50 15.37
C GLU A 144 26.67 -8.48 15.56
N LYS A 145 26.22 -8.70 16.80
CA LYS A 145 25.05 -9.55 17.10
C LYS A 145 23.75 -9.03 16.50
N GLN A 146 23.68 -7.76 16.09
CA GLN A 146 22.50 -7.18 15.43
C GLN A 146 22.46 -7.46 13.93
N LYS A 147 23.56 -7.93 13.33
CA LYS A 147 23.60 -8.30 11.92
C LYS A 147 22.98 -9.67 11.74
N ASP A 148 22.29 -9.84 10.62
CA ASP A 148 21.64 -11.10 10.28
C ASP A 148 21.63 -11.26 8.75
N PRO A 149 22.21 -12.33 8.19
CA PRO A 149 22.29 -12.58 6.74
C PRO A 149 20.97 -12.47 5.99
N ARG A 150 19.83 -12.69 6.65
CA ARG A 150 18.49 -12.54 6.06
C ARG A 150 18.18 -11.09 5.71
N ILE A 151 18.80 -10.13 6.39
CA ILE A 151 18.68 -8.70 6.08
C ILE A 151 19.44 -8.40 4.79
N GLU A 152 20.72 -8.76 4.67
CA GLU A 152 21.48 -8.49 3.44
C GLU A 152 20.96 -9.29 2.23
N GLY A 153 20.40 -10.49 2.46
CA GLY A 153 19.78 -11.31 1.42
C GLY A 153 18.38 -10.87 1.00
N SER A 154 17.77 -9.89 1.69
CA SER A 154 16.39 -9.48 1.42
C SER A 154 16.23 -8.75 0.09
N LYS A 155 15.30 -9.24 -0.74
CA LYS A 155 14.94 -8.62 -2.04
C LYS A 155 13.64 -7.83 -2.01
N ALA A 156 12.87 -7.97 -0.93
CA ALA A 156 11.57 -7.33 -0.79
C ALA A 156 11.44 -6.65 0.58
N LEU A 157 11.12 -5.36 0.53
CA LEU A 157 10.71 -4.57 1.68
C LEU A 157 9.17 -4.43 1.64
N LEU A 158 8.48 -5.14 2.53
CA LEU A 158 7.02 -5.24 2.53
C LEU A 158 6.36 -3.99 3.10
N CYS A 159 6.97 -3.39 4.12
CA CYS A 159 6.47 -2.19 4.77
C CYS A 159 7.62 -1.46 5.47
N HIS A 160 7.60 -0.13 5.47
CA HIS A 160 8.53 0.65 6.28
C HIS A 160 7.94 2.01 6.65
N GLY A 161 8.41 2.62 7.72
CA GLY A 161 7.93 3.93 8.14
C GLY A 161 8.22 4.29 9.59
N GLU A 162 7.84 5.50 9.97
CA GLU A 162 8.01 6.02 11.31
C GLU A 162 6.90 5.53 12.26
N LEU A 163 7.31 5.02 13.42
CA LEU A 163 6.44 4.63 14.53
C LEU A 163 6.99 5.19 15.85
N ARG A 164 6.14 5.39 16.86
CA ARG A 164 6.60 5.82 18.19
C ARG A 164 6.62 4.64 19.15
N ASN A 165 7.68 4.49 19.92
CA ASN A 165 7.71 3.46 20.97
C ASN A 165 7.04 3.95 22.27
N LYS A 166 6.89 3.05 23.25
CA LYS A 166 6.32 3.35 24.57
C LYS A 166 7.00 4.49 25.36
N ASN A 167 8.24 4.85 25.01
CA ASN A 167 9.00 5.93 25.63
C ASN A 167 8.88 7.25 24.85
N GLY A 168 8.00 7.33 23.85
CA GLY A 168 7.82 8.50 22.99
C GLY A 168 8.92 8.69 21.94
N HIS A 169 9.93 7.83 21.88
CA HIS A 169 10.98 7.92 20.87
C HIS A 169 10.44 7.52 19.49
N LYS A 170 10.78 8.32 18.49
CA LYS A 170 10.53 8.00 17.09
C LYS A 170 11.51 6.92 16.64
N LEU A 171 10.96 5.81 16.15
CA LEU A 171 11.68 4.74 15.49
C LEU A 171 11.31 4.73 14.01
N TYR A 172 12.23 4.28 13.17
CA TYR A 172 11.95 3.93 11.79
C TYR A 172 12.00 2.41 11.68
N VAL A 173 10.90 1.80 11.27
CA VAL A 173 10.76 0.34 11.25
C VAL A 173 10.78 -0.14 9.80
N PHE A 174 11.46 -1.26 9.55
CA PHE A 174 11.53 -1.94 8.27
C PHE A 174 11.01 -3.37 8.45
N LEU A 175 10.04 -3.77 7.64
CA LEU A 175 9.56 -5.14 7.52
C LEU A 175 10.03 -5.68 6.18
N PHE A 176 11.16 -6.37 6.19
CA PHE A 176 11.62 -7.19 5.08
C PHE A 176 10.84 -8.49 5.01
N GLN A 177 11.03 -9.25 3.93
CA GLN A 177 10.34 -10.53 3.72
C GLN A 177 10.53 -11.52 4.88
N GLU A 178 11.73 -11.57 5.46
CA GLU A 178 12.09 -12.53 6.51
C GLU A 178 12.45 -11.89 7.85
N MET A 179 12.59 -10.56 7.91
CA MET A 179 13.07 -9.84 9.10
C MET A 179 12.29 -8.55 9.36
N LEU A 180 11.95 -8.31 10.64
CA LEU A 180 11.50 -7.02 11.14
C LEU A 180 12.66 -6.31 11.84
N VAL A 181 13.05 -5.14 11.35
CA VAL A 181 14.17 -4.34 11.87
C VAL A 181 13.64 -3.02 12.41
N LEU A 182 13.86 -2.76 13.70
CA LEU A 182 13.57 -1.47 14.31
C LEU A 182 14.84 -0.63 14.32
N THR A 183 14.75 0.65 13.97
CA THR A 183 15.92 1.54 13.91
C THR A 183 15.62 2.91 14.51
N ARG A 184 16.68 3.66 14.79
CA ARG A 184 16.63 5.10 15.08
C ARG A 184 17.20 5.85 13.87
N PRO A 185 16.47 6.80 13.28
CA PRO A 185 17.04 7.64 12.23
C PRO A 185 18.17 8.49 12.83
N VAL A 186 19.34 8.45 12.19
CA VAL A 186 20.54 9.20 12.58
C VAL A 186 21.08 9.96 11.38
N THR A 187 21.65 11.13 11.64
CA THR A 187 22.30 11.95 10.60
C THR A 187 23.80 11.94 10.86
N ARG A 188 24.57 11.43 9.90
CA ARG A 188 26.05 11.44 9.91
C ARG A 188 26.54 12.40 8.84
N GLY A 189 26.87 13.63 9.25
CA GLY A 189 27.19 14.70 8.30
C GLY A 189 26.00 14.97 7.36
N GLU A 190 26.19 14.80 6.07
CA GLU A 190 25.14 14.96 5.05
C GLU A 190 24.34 13.67 4.75
N ARG A 191 24.72 12.52 5.35
CA ARG A 191 24.09 11.23 5.07
C ARG A 191 23.09 10.84 6.16
N GLN A 192 21.86 10.59 5.75
CA GLN A 192 20.86 9.92 6.59
C GLN A 192 21.15 8.41 6.64
N ALA A 193 21.16 7.86 7.85
CA ALA A 193 21.32 6.44 8.13
C ALA A 193 20.33 5.98 9.20
N PHE A 194 20.23 4.67 9.39
CA PHE A 194 19.26 4.03 10.27
C PHE A 194 19.98 3.12 11.25
N GLN A 195 20.20 3.61 12.47
CA GLN A 195 20.89 2.85 13.50
C GLN A 195 19.98 1.77 14.07
N VAL A 196 20.38 0.51 13.95
CA VAL A 196 19.59 -0.64 14.41
C VAL A 196 19.35 -0.57 15.92
N TYR A 197 18.08 -0.62 16.30
CA TYR A 197 17.60 -0.55 17.67
C TYR A 197 17.21 -1.95 18.15
N ARG A 198 18.00 -2.49 19.09
CA ARG A 198 17.85 -3.86 19.61
C ARG A 198 18.04 -4.91 18.52
N GLN A 199 17.64 -6.15 18.81
CA GLN A 199 17.80 -7.29 17.91
C GLN A 199 16.70 -7.28 16.84
N PRO A 200 17.05 -7.40 15.55
CA PRO A 200 16.09 -7.72 14.50
C PRO A 200 15.28 -8.98 14.84
N ILE A 201 13.99 -8.98 14.51
CA ILE A 201 13.07 -10.09 14.82
C ILE A 201 12.80 -10.87 13.53
N PRO A 202 13.18 -12.15 13.43
CA PRO A 202 12.79 -12.99 12.31
C PRO A 202 11.28 -13.08 12.20
N VAL A 203 10.74 -12.97 10.98
CA VAL A 203 9.29 -13.04 10.73
C VAL A 203 8.70 -14.37 11.19
N GLN A 204 9.47 -15.46 11.10
CA GLN A 204 9.08 -16.77 11.63
C GLN A 204 8.86 -16.78 13.15
N GLU A 205 9.57 -15.94 13.89
CA GLU A 205 9.51 -15.83 15.35
C GLU A 205 8.72 -14.60 15.80
N LEU A 206 8.14 -13.85 14.86
CA LEU A 206 7.48 -12.58 15.12
C LEU A 206 6.04 -12.81 15.58
N LEU A 207 5.77 -12.46 16.83
CA LEU A 207 4.42 -12.36 17.36
C LEU A 207 3.90 -10.93 17.30
N LEU A 208 2.73 -10.78 16.70
CA LEU A 208 1.98 -9.54 16.61
C LEU A 208 0.77 -9.59 17.54
N GLU A 209 0.63 -8.58 18.38
CA GLU A 209 -0.49 -8.38 19.28
C GLU A 209 -1.14 -7.02 19.01
N ASP A 210 -2.43 -7.04 18.71
CA ASP A 210 -3.23 -5.85 18.53
C ASP A 210 -3.70 -5.34 19.91
N LEU A 211 -3.41 -4.08 20.22
CA LEU A 211 -3.73 -3.48 21.51
C LEU A 211 -4.85 -2.45 21.36
N GLN A 212 -5.75 -2.41 22.34
CA GLN A 212 -6.83 -1.46 22.39
C GLN A 212 -6.33 -0.09 22.84
N ASP A 213 -7.08 0.95 22.46
CA ASP A 213 -6.78 2.32 22.84
C ASP A 213 -6.84 2.47 24.37
N GLY A 214 -5.73 2.86 24.98
CA GLY A 214 -5.59 3.02 26.42
C GLY A 214 -5.04 1.81 27.18
N ASP A 215 -4.77 0.69 26.52
CA ASP A 215 -4.11 -0.49 27.14
C ASP A 215 -2.70 -0.18 27.66
N VAL A 216 -2.05 0.82 27.07
CA VAL A 216 -0.69 1.23 27.41
C VAL A 216 -0.65 2.72 27.67
N ARG A 217 0.08 3.11 28.73
CA ARG A 217 0.49 4.50 28.96
C ARG A 217 1.78 4.74 28.20
N MET A 218 1.79 5.70 27.28
CA MET A 218 3.00 6.10 26.55
C MET A 218 3.72 7.15 27.38
N GLY A 219 4.93 6.85 27.85
CA GLY A 219 5.69 7.73 28.74
C GLY A 219 6.63 8.66 27.97
N GLY A 220 6.57 9.96 28.29
CA GLY A 220 7.51 10.96 27.80
C GLY A 220 7.26 12.32 28.46
N SER A 221 7.96 12.59 29.57
CA SER A 221 7.89 13.78 30.45
C SER A 221 6.89 13.70 31.61
N PHE A 222 7.40 13.95 32.82
CA PHE A 222 6.67 13.99 34.10
C PHE A 222 5.48 14.96 34.14
N ARG A 223 5.32 15.83 33.13
CA ARG A 223 4.20 16.79 33.02
C ARG A 223 2.85 16.17 32.63
N GLY A 224 2.82 14.91 32.19
CA GLY A 224 1.58 14.19 31.83
C GLY A 224 0.87 13.47 32.99
N ALA A 225 1.48 13.41 34.18
CA ALA A 225 1.05 12.54 35.29
C ALA A 225 -0.36 12.80 35.86
N PHE A 226 -1.06 13.85 35.42
CA PHE A 226 -2.38 14.26 35.93
C PHE A 226 -3.47 14.46 34.86
N GLY A 227 -3.21 14.09 33.59
CA GLY A 227 -4.17 14.28 32.48
C GLY A 227 -4.78 12.97 31.98
N ASN A 228 -6.11 12.89 31.90
CA ASN A 228 -6.84 11.74 31.32
C ASN A 228 -6.66 11.59 29.78
N SER A 229 -5.83 12.44 29.17
CA SER A 229 -5.53 12.51 27.73
C SER A 229 -4.33 11.65 27.29
N ASP A 230 -3.63 10.98 28.22
CA ASP A 230 -2.38 10.22 27.99
C ASP A 230 -2.58 8.75 27.57
N LYS A 231 -3.82 8.35 27.25
CA LYS A 231 -4.11 7.00 26.77
C LYS A 231 -3.62 6.85 25.33
N ALA A 232 -2.70 5.92 25.14
CA ALA A 232 -2.14 5.63 23.83
C ALA A 232 -3.22 5.10 22.89
N LYS A 233 -3.37 5.75 21.74
CA LYS A 233 -4.23 5.29 20.66
C LYS A 233 -3.40 4.71 19.53
N ASN A 234 -4.01 3.87 18.71
CA ASN A 234 -3.39 3.30 17.51
C ASN A 234 -2.12 2.51 17.81
N ILE A 235 -2.16 1.71 18.88
CA ILE A 235 -1.02 0.92 19.34
C ILE A 235 -1.12 -0.56 18.97
N PHE A 236 0.04 -1.19 18.82
CA PHE A 236 0.20 -2.64 18.69
C PHE A 236 1.55 -3.04 19.30
N ARG A 237 1.75 -4.33 19.55
CA ARG A 237 2.98 -4.87 20.12
C ARG A 237 3.57 -5.95 19.24
N VAL A 238 4.88 -5.88 19.04
CA VAL A 238 5.69 -6.90 18.36
C VAL A 238 6.69 -7.49 19.33
N ARG A 239 6.89 -8.81 19.30
CA ARG A 239 7.86 -9.50 20.16
C ARG A 239 8.30 -10.82 19.55
N PHE A 240 9.37 -11.38 20.10
CA PHE A 240 9.75 -12.77 19.83
C PHE A 240 8.73 -13.75 20.42
N GLN A 241 8.57 -14.89 19.75
CA GLN A 241 7.70 -15.98 20.18
C GLN A 241 8.13 -16.54 21.53
N GLU A 242 9.43 -16.80 21.69
CA GLU A 242 10.00 -17.27 22.93
C GLU A 242 10.25 -16.13 23.92
N ALA A 243 9.71 -16.28 25.14
CA ALA A 243 9.87 -15.34 26.24
C ALA A 243 11.31 -15.42 26.80
N GLY A 244 12.27 -14.91 26.04
CA GLY A 244 13.70 -14.93 26.38
C GLY A 244 14.60 -14.59 25.19
N ALA A 245 14.14 -14.85 23.97
CA ALA A 245 14.89 -14.60 22.75
C ALA A 245 15.10 -13.09 22.46
N GLY A 246 14.23 -12.22 22.99
CA GLY A 246 14.44 -10.78 22.84
C GLY A 246 13.38 -9.89 23.48
N GLN A 247 13.42 -8.61 23.10
CA GLN A 247 12.60 -7.56 23.69
C GLN A 247 11.24 -7.43 22.97
N ALA A 248 10.19 -7.18 23.74
CA ALA A 248 8.89 -6.75 23.21
C ALA A 248 8.86 -5.24 22.98
N HIS A 249 8.26 -4.81 21.86
CA HIS A 249 8.14 -3.42 21.45
C HIS A 249 6.67 -3.05 21.26
N THR A 250 6.16 -2.15 22.10
CA THR A 250 4.89 -1.46 21.84
C THR A 250 5.14 -0.27 20.95
N LEU A 251 4.44 -0.23 19.82
CA LEU A 251 4.56 0.75 18.76
C LEU A 251 3.23 1.47 18.55
N GLN A 252 3.29 2.77 18.29
CA GLN A 252 2.16 3.64 18.01
C GLN A 252 2.26 4.18 16.59
N ALA A 253 1.18 4.00 15.83
CA ALA A 253 0.98 4.58 14.52
C ALA A 253 0.33 5.98 14.61
N ASN A 254 0.38 6.72 13.52
CA ASN A 254 -0.14 8.10 13.46
C ASN A 254 -1.67 8.15 13.57
N ASP A 255 -2.35 7.19 12.95
CA ASP A 255 -3.81 7.08 12.88
C ASP A 255 -4.22 5.61 12.72
N VAL A 256 -5.54 5.37 12.68
CA VAL A 256 -6.13 4.03 12.59
C VAL A 256 -5.77 3.35 11.26
N PHE A 257 -5.73 4.09 10.16
CA PHE A 257 -5.40 3.52 8.84
C PHE A 257 -3.92 3.13 8.76
N HIS A 258 -3.04 3.98 9.30
CA HIS A 258 -1.62 3.69 9.41
C HIS A 258 -1.38 2.47 10.31
N LYS A 259 -2.09 2.33 11.45
CA LYS A 259 -2.06 1.10 12.27
C LYS A 259 -2.49 -0.11 11.44
N GLN A 260 -3.62 -0.01 10.75
CA GLN A 260 -4.16 -1.13 9.97
C GLN A 260 -3.21 -1.56 8.85
N GLN A 261 -2.53 -0.62 8.19
CA GLN A 261 -1.51 -0.91 7.19
C GLN A 261 -0.38 -1.77 7.78
N TRP A 262 0.17 -1.38 8.93
CA TRP A 262 1.19 -2.15 9.62
C TRP A 262 0.71 -3.54 10.04
N LEU A 263 -0.47 -3.62 10.67
CA LEU A 263 -1.06 -4.88 11.09
C LEU A 263 -1.25 -5.84 9.90
N ASN A 264 -1.79 -5.34 8.79
CA ASN A 264 -2.03 -6.15 7.60
C ASN A 264 -0.72 -6.63 6.97
N CYS A 265 0.30 -5.76 6.88
CA CYS A 265 1.60 -6.14 6.33
C CYS A 265 2.28 -7.21 7.19
N ILE A 266 2.33 -7.02 8.52
CA ILE A 266 2.92 -7.98 9.44
C ILE A 266 2.14 -9.30 9.45
N ARG A 267 0.79 -9.26 9.49
CA ARG A 267 -0.04 -10.47 9.44
C ARG A 267 0.19 -11.26 8.14
N SER A 268 0.29 -10.56 7.01
CA SER A 268 0.55 -11.19 5.71
C SER A 268 1.95 -11.82 5.65
N ALA A 269 2.95 -11.17 6.26
CA ALA A 269 4.31 -11.70 6.33
C ALA A 269 4.42 -12.93 7.25
N VAL A 270 3.71 -12.94 8.38
CA VAL A 270 3.75 -14.04 9.36
C VAL A 270 2.84 -15.21 8.98
N ALA A 271 1.81 -15.00 8.15
CA ALA A 271 0.82 -16.01 7.77
C ALA A 271 1.44 -17.33 7.25
N PRO A 272 2.48 -17.33 6.39
CA PRO A 272 3.12 -18.57 5.92
C PRO A 272 3.78 -19.41 7.02
N PHE A 273 4.12 -18.80 8.16
CA PHE A 273 4.86 -19.45 9.25
C PHE A 273 3.98 -19.87 10.43
N ARG A 274 2.70 -19.47 10.43
CA ARG A 274 1.74 -19.94 11.44
C ARG A 274 1.40 -21.39 11.14
N ARG A 275 1.88 -22.31 11.99
CA ARG A 275 1.33 -23.67 12.05
C ARG A 275 -0.17 -23.56 12.33
N ALA A 276 -0.98 -24.29 11.56
CA ALA A 276 -2.37 -24.52 11.91
C ALA A 276 -2.41 -25.10 13.34
N PRO A 277 -3.38 -24.71 14.18
CA PRO A 277 -3.57 -25.41 15.45
C PRO A 277 -3.75 -26.90 15.15
N PRO A 278 -3.21 -27.82 15.98
CA PRO A 278 -3.62 -29.21 15.88
C PRO A 278 -5.15 -29.24 15.95
N GLY A 279 -5.79 -29.90 14.98
CA GLY A 279 -7.23 -30.06 14.97
C GLY A 279 -7.68 -30.66 16.31
N PRO A 280 -8.92 -30.38 16.76
CA PRO A 280 -9.39 -30.93 18.03
C PRO A 280 -9.27 -32.45 17.99
N GLU A 281 -8.47 -33.01 18.90
CA GLU A 281 -8.55 -34.43 19.25
C GLU A 281 -9.99 -34.70 19.64
N LEU A 282 -10.65 -35.59 18.89
CA LEU A 282 -11.97 -36.09 19.25
C LEU A 282 -11.85 -36.75 20.63
N PRO A 283 -12.65 -36.36 21.64
CA PRO A 283 -12.67 -37.08 22.90
C PRO A 283 -13.07 -38.53 22.65
N GLU A 284 -12.27 -39.49 23.12
CA GLU A 284 -12.68 -40.89 23.23
C GLU A 284 -13.99 -40.96 24.02
N LEU A 285 -15.03 -41.53 23.41
CA LEU A 285 -16.32 -41.75 24.04
C LEU A 285 -16.16 -42.78 25.17
N PRO A 286 -16.73 -42.55 26.37
CA PRO A 286 -16.67 -43.54 27.45
C PRO A 286 -17.44 -44.81 27.08
N GLU A 287 -16.84 -45.97 27.29
CA GLU A 287 -17.50 -47.28 27.25
C GLU A 287 -18.67 -47.30 28.24
N LEU A 288 -19.90 -47.34 27.72
CA LEU A 288 -21.09 -47.61 28.52
C LEU A 288 -21.08 -49.09 28.92
N ARG A 289 -20.88 -49.36 30.21
CA ARG A 289 -21.17 -50.65 30.82
C ARG A 289 -22.69 -50.84 30.88
N GLU A 290 -23.20 -51.76 30.08
CA GLU A 290 -24.56 -52.29 30.21
C GLU A 290 -24.56 -53.41 31.26
N GLU A 291 -25.28 -53.21 32.36
CA GLU A 291 -25.69 -54.29 33.25
C GLU A 291 -26.94 -54.97 32.67
N ALA A 292 -26.86 -56.29 32.57
CA ALA A 292 -27.84 -57.17 31.98
C ALA A 292 -29.11 -57.28 32.83
N GLU A 293 -30.27 -57.35 32.19
CA GLU A 293 -31.33 -58.28 32.57
C GLU A 293 -32.13 -58.74 31.35
N GLU A 294 -32.56 -59.98 31.46
CA GLU A 294 -32.86 -60.96 30.42
C GLU A 294 -34.37 -60.99 30.12
N ASN A 295 -34.77 -60.92 28.84
CA ASN A 295 -35.94 -61.66 28.34
C ASN A 295 -36.08 -61.60 26.81
N ASP A 296 -36.09 -62.78 26.21
CA ASP A 296 -36.45 -63.12 24.83
C ASP A 296 -37.94 -63.54 24.78
N PRO A 297 -38.57 -63.98 23.66
CA PRO A 297 -38.51 -63.58 22.25
C PRO A 297 -39.89 -63.10 21.73
N SER A 298 -39.95 -62.48 20.54
CA SER A 298 -40.98 -62.76 19.49
C SER A 298 -40.78 -61.89 18.22
N VAL A 299 -40.41 -62.56 17.12
CA VAL A 299 -40.47 -62.12 15.70
C VAL A 299 -41.97 -62.17 15.23
N PRO A 300 -42.44 -61.75 14.01
CA PRO A 300 -41.72 -61.18 12.84
C PRO A 300 -42.43 -60.11 11.95
N LYS A 301 -41.62 -59.53 11.04
CA LYS A 301 -41.84 -59.14 9.62
C LYS A 301 -43.09 -58.32 9.21
N LEU A 302 -42.89 -57.26 8.40
CA LEU A 302 -43.20 -57.25 6.94
C LEU A 302 -43.03 -55.87 6.25
N ARG A 303 -42.27 -55.93 5.14
CA ARG A 303 -42.41 -55.27 3.81
C ARG A 303 -42.51 -53.74 3.62
N ALA A 304 -41.59 -53.30 2.76
CA ALA A 304 -41.54 -52.10 1.89
C ALA A 304 -42.77 -51.96 0.92
N PRO A 305 -42.85 -51.03 -0.08
CA PRO A 305 -41.90 -50.00 -0.55
C PRO A 305 -42.46 -48.63 -1.05
N LYS A 306 -41.53 -47.69 -1.25
CA LYS A 306 -41.35 -46.59 -2.26
C LYS A 306 -42.51 -45.90 -3.03
N ARG A 307 -42.44 -44.55 -2.99
CA ARG A 307 -42.63 -43.49 -4.04
C ARG A 307 -44.04 -43.27 -4.63
N PRO A 308 -44.42 -42.05 -5.09
CA PRO A 308 -43.88 -41.46 -6.35
C PRO A 308 -43.79 -39.92 -6.41
N ALA A 309 -43.45 -39.41 -7.60
CA ALA A 309 -43.27 -38.00 -8.00
C ALA A 309 -44.18 -37.62 -9.18
N ARG A 310 -44.46 -36.31 -9.37
CA ARG A 310 -44.96 -35.52 -10.56
C ARG A 310 -46.01 -34.47 -10.12
N SER A 311 -46.34 -33.35 -10.77
CA SER A 311 -45.75 -32.41 -11.77
C SER A 311 -46.81 -31.31 -12.07
N SER A 312 -46.36 -30.05 -12.24
CA SER A 312 -46.78 -28.97 -13.18
C SER A 312 -48.17 -28.28 -13.23
N ALA A 313 -48.08 -26.97 -13.58
CA ALA A 313 -48.99 -26.02 -14.29
C ALA A 313 -49.78 -25.02 -13.38
N VAL A 314 -50.05 -23.73 -13.67
CA VAL A 314 -50.25 -22.89 -14.89
C VAL A 314 -50.03 -21.37 -14.57
N GLU A 315 -49.70 -20.55 -15.58
CA GLU A 315 -49.67 -19.04 -15.76
C GLU A 315 -51.08 -18.35 -15.59
N PRO A 316 -51.32 -16.98 -15.64
CA PRO A 316 -50.77 -16.00 -16.61
C PRO A 316 -50.65 -14.47 -16.25
N ASP A 317 -50.09 -13.72 -17.23
CA ASP A 317 -50.30 -12.29 -17.66
C ASP A 317 -49.99 -11.14 -16.66
N GLU A 318 -49.53 -9.93 -17.03
CA GLU A 318 -49.67 -9.12 -18.26
C GLU A 318 -48.57 -8.02 -18.30
N SER A 319 -48.45 -7.38 -19.47
CA SER A 319 -47.66 -6.20 -19.91
C SER A 319 -47.51 -4.99 -18.94
N ALA A 320 -46.69 -3.94 -19.12
CA ALA A 320 -46.10 -3.28 -20.26
C ALA A 320 -44.97 -2.31 -19.84
N ALA A 321 -44.29 -1.75 -20.83
CA ALA A 321 -43.13 -0.87 -20.77
C ALA A 321 -43.40 0.59 -20.32
N GLN A 322 -42.27 1.32 -20.22
CA GLN A 322 -42.04 2.73 -20.60
C GLN A 322 -41.84 3.81 -19.51
N SER A 323 -40.62 4.38 -19.57
CA SER A 323 -40.28 5.81 -19.69
C SER A 323 -40.67 6.84 -18.61
N GLY A 324 -39.77 7.82 -18.44
CA GLY A 324 -40.08 9.18 -17.96
C GLY A 324 -39.52 9.46 -16.56
N SER A 325 -38.38 10.13 -16.43
CA SER A 325 -38.19 11.59 -16.50
C SER A 325 -38.33 12.29 -15.13
N VAL A 326 -37.28 13.04 -14.84
CA VAL A 326 -37.05 14.06 -13.80
C VAL A 326 -38.26 14.97 -13.54
N PRO A 327 -38.34 15.59 -12.35
CA PRO A 327 -38.49 17.04 -12.37
C PRO A 327 -37.52 17.80 -11.45
N ASP A 328 -37.04 18.91 -12.01
CA ASP A 328 -36.36 20.05 -11.41
C ASP A 328 -37.17 20.71 -10.28
N SER A 329 -36.47 21.38 -9.35
CA SER A 329 -36.98 22.57 -8.64
C SER A 329 -35.87 23.38 -7.94
N LYS A 330 -35.39 24.40 -8.66
CA LYS A 330 -35.19 25.82 -8.27
C LYS A 330 -34.58 26.22 -6.90
N THR A 331 -33.33 26.68 -6.98
CA THR A 331 -32.82 28.05 -6.70
C THR A 331 -33.64 29.05 -5.86
N LEU A 332 -33.05 29.64 -4.80
CA LEU A 332 -32.72 31.10 -4.68
C LEU A 332 -32.11 31.54 -3.31
N ARG A 333 -30.88 32.08 -3.41
CA ARG A 333 -30.26 33.28 -2.79
C ARG A 333 -30.55 33.77 -1.35
N ALA A 334 -29.44 33.86 -0.61
CA ALA A 334 -28.80 35.05 0.01
C ALA A 334 -29.45 35.81 1.18
N HIS A 335 -28.67 35.96 2.27
CA HIS A 335 -28.50 37.26 2.96
C HIS A 335 -27.16 37.34 3.73
N ARG A 336 -26.45 38.45 3.51
CA ARG A 336 -25.32 38.97 4.32
C ARG A 336 -25.85 39.62 5.60
N THR A 337 -25.07 39.58 6.67
CA THR A 337 -24.97 40.67 7.66
C THR A 337 -23.53 40.80 8.19
N SER A 338 -23.18 42.05 8.52
CA SER A 338 -21.86 42.55 8.90
C SER A 338 -21.82 43.00 10.36
N GLY A 339 -20.60 43.07 10.94
CA GLY A 339 -20.22 43.91 12.08
C GLY A 339 -18.85 43.43 12.59
N GLY A 340 -17.73 44.18 12.46
CA GLY A 340 -17.33 45.38 13.21
C GLY A 340 -16.67 44.94 14.54
N HIS A 341 -15.47 45.32 14.99
CA HIS A 341 -14.69 46.55 14.83
C HIS A 341 -13.29 46.39 15.50
N ARG A 342 -12.25 47.06 14.96
CA ARG A 342 -11.09 47.74 15.62
C ARG A 342 -10.18 46.97 16.62
N LYS A 343 -8.88 47.25 16.84
CA LYS A 343 -7.89 48.29 16.48
C LYS A 343 -6.53 47.75 16.97
N SER A 344 -5.42 48.08 16.30
CA SER A 344 -4.26 48.80 16.87
C SER A 344 -3.03 48.70 15.97
N ARG A 345 -2.59 49.87 15.51
CA ARG A 345 -1.27 50.11 14.91
C ARG A 345 -0.82 51.42 15.53
N GLU A 346 0.27 51.41 16.27
CA GLU A 346 0.91 52.62 16.77
C GLU A 346 2.39 52.65 16.35
N LYS A 347 2.79 53.86 16.00
CA LYS A 347 4.07 54.32 15.47
C LYS A 347 5.19 54.20 16.50
N GLN A 348 6.41 53.97 16.03
CA GLN A 348 7.51 54.87 16.36
C GLN A 348 8.47 55.03 15.17
N ARG A 349 8.84 56.28 14.95
CA ARG A 349 9.64 56.85 13.87
C ARG A 349 10.82 57.54 14.54
N LYS A 350 11.97 57.58 13.85
CA LYS A 350 13.14 58.50 13.95
C LYS A 350 14.45 57.76 14.19
N GLU A 351 15.60 58.17 13.67
CA GLU A 351 16.07 59.04 12.57
C GLU A 351 17.60 58.84 12.60
N THR A 352 18.23 58.77 11.43
CA THR A 352 19.50 59.44 11.04
C THR A 352 20.72 59.35 11.98
N LEU A 353 21.87 58.89 11.46
CA LEU A 353 23.04 59.76 11.21
C LEU A 353 24.18 59.01 10.45
N VAL A 354 24.60 59.68 9.37
CA VAL A 354 25.86 59.62 8.58
C VAL A 354 26.18 58.36 7.79
#